data_AF-A0A9D7GZ34-F1
#
_entry.id   AF-A0A9D7GZ34-F1
#
_cell.length_a   1.000
_cell.length_b   1.000
_cell.length_c   1.000
_cell.angle_alpha   90.00
_cell.angle_beta   90.00
_cell.angle_gamma   90.00
#
_symmetry.space_group_name_H-M   'P 1'
#
loop_
_entity.id
_entity.type
_entity.pdbx_description
1 polymer ?
#
loop_
_entity_poly.entity_id
_entity_poly.type
_entity_poly.pdbx_seq_one_letter_code
_entity_poly.pdbx_strand_id
1 'polypeptide(L)'
;MRSGRRSPRLFSLPLAVASAVVFSLAGCDGHGVVSPGSARFGRVGTTSTSLDFVGTWRRAVYFVDDFGFARSSETSWQFGGDGSAARVLVARNLSVGLVDVLVSAGRYRVENSRLIIELTSPAPSRLEFDVRRTGEQLFIAGEPYLRVGG
;
A
#
# COMPACT_ATOMS: atom_id res chain seq x y z
N MET A 1 -55.86 -53.63 26.58
CA MET A 1 -55.36 -54.89 27.15
C MET A 1 -54.30 -55.44 26.21
N ARG A 2 -53.11 -55.80 26.75
CA ARG A 2 -51.90 -56.37 26.09
C ARG A 2 -51.07 -55.40 25.23
N SER A 3 -49.89 -55.00 25.71
CA SER A 3 -48.59 -55.72 25.67
C SER A 3 -47.92 -55.51 24.31
N GLY A 4 -46.75 -54.90 24.14
CA GLY A 4 -45.58 -54.83 24.99
C GLY A 4 -44.40 -55.38 24.20
N ARG A 5 -43.34 -54.59 23.99
CA ARG A 5 -41.91 -55.00 23.97
C ARG A 5 -41.03 -53.82 23.51
N ARG A 6 -40.16 -53.40 24.43
CA ARG A 6 -38.95 -52.61 24.16
C ARG A 6 -37.91 -53.54 23.51
N SER A 7 -37.10 -53.01 22.59
CA SER A 7 -35.66 -53.30 22.55
C SER A 7 -34.92 -52.25 21.68
N PRO A 8 -33.71 -51.83 22.09
CA PRO A 8 -32.95 -50.75 21.48
C PRO A 8 -32.01 -51.27 20.39
N ARG A 9 -31.72 -50.44 19.38
CA ARG A 9 -30.57 -50.59 18.47
C ARG A 9 -29.89 -49.21 18.42
N LEU A 10 -28.86 -49.00 19.23
CA LEU A 10 -27.43 -49.20 18.92
C LEU A 10 -26.99 -48.50 17.62
N PHE A 11 -26.20 -47.44 17.85
CA PHE A 11 -25.02 -47.01 17.10
C PHE A 11 -25.11 -46.83 15.59
N SER A 12 -24.99 -45.57 15.17
CA SER A 12 -23.98 -45.16 14.20
C SER A 12 -23.90 -43.63 14.21
N LEU A 13 -22.85 -43.09 14.83
CA LEU A 13 -22.45 -41.69 14.68
C LEU A 13 -21.74 -41.58 13.32
N PRO A 14 -22.24 -40.80 12.35
CA PRO A 14 -21.38 -40.39 11.24
C PRO A 14 -20.39 -39.35 11.78
N LEU A 15 -19.13 -39.80 11.90
CA LEU A 15 -17.96 -38.97 12.06
C LEU A 15 -17.88 -38.01 10.86
N ALA A 16 -18.49 -36.82 10.97
CA ALA A 16 -18.32 -35.78 9.96
C ALA A 16 -16.91 -35.20 10.14
N VAL A 17 -15.98 -35.74 9.34
CA VAL A 17 -14.64 -35.20 9.18
C VAL A 17 -14.78 -33.77 8.68
N ALA A 18 -14.40 -32.82 9.53
CA ALA A 18 -14.24 -31.42 9.17
C ALA A 18 -13.07 -31.33 8.17
N SER A 19 -13.39 -31.35 6.88
CA SER A 19 -12.45 -30.95 5.83
C SER A 19 -12.24 -29.44 5.92
N ALA A 20 -11.30 -29.03 6.77
CA ALA A 20 -10.69 -27.72 6.67
C ALA A 20 -9.93 -27.68 5.34
N VAL A 21 -10.58 -27.18 4.29
CA VAL A 21 -9.87 -26.72 3.11
C VAL A 21 -9.13 -25.47 3.54
N VAL A 22 -7.89 -25.66 4.00
CA VAL A 22 -6.91 -24.61 4.08
C VAL A 22 -6.64 -24.22 2.64
N PHE A 23 -7.33 -23.18 2.16
CA PHE A 23 -6.82 -22.41 1.05
C PHE A 23 -5.51 -21.81 1.53
N SER A 24 -4.41 -22.49 1.20
CA SER A 24 -3.11 -21.86 1.11
C SER A 24 -3.25 -20.80 0.01
N LEU A 25 -3.73 -19.62 0.40
CA LEU A 25 -3.38 -18.40 -0.29
C LEU A 25 -1.86 -18.36 -0.18
N ALA A 26 -1.20 -18.88 -1.22
CA ALA A 26 0.14 -18.46 -1.54
C ALA A 26 0.00 -16.95 -1.77
N GLY A 27 0.20 -16.19 -0.70
CA GLY A 27 0.34 -14.76 -0.74
C GLY A 27 1.51 -14.49 -1.64
N CYS A 28 1.21 -14.20 -2.91
CA CYS A 28 2.07 -13.37 -3.74
C CYS A 28 1.98 -11.93 -3.21
N ASP A 29 2.20 -11.73 -1.91
CA ASP A 29 2.54 -10.46 -1.30
C ASP A 29 4.04 -10.20 -1.53
N GLY A 30 4.51 -10.50 -2.75
CA GLY A 30 5.68 -9.88 -3.31
C GLY A 30 5.32 -8.45 -3.70
N HIS A 31 4.95 -7.62 -2.72
CA HIS A 31 5.16 -6.19 -2.85
C HIS A 31 6.68 -6.01 -2.99
N GLY A 32 7.16 -6.13 -4.23
CA GLY A 32 8.49 -5.73 -4.61
C GLY A 32 8.58 -4.24 -4.34
N VAL A 33 8.96 -3.91 -3.11
CA VAL A 33 9.54 -2.62 -2.78
C VAL A 33 10.83 -2.60 -3.60
N VAL A 34 10.75 -2.04 -4.80
CA VAL A 34 11.93 -1.65 -5.55
C VAL A 34 12.55 -0.55 -4.71
N SER A 35 13.42 -0.94 -3.78
CA SER A 35 14.31 0.00 -3.11
C SER A 35 15.15 0.62 -4.20
N PRO A 36 15.06 1.94 -4.46
CA PRO A 36 15.98 2.59 -5.37
C PRO A 36 17.38 2.30 -4.84
N GLY A 37 18.22 1.68 -5.68
CA GLY A 37 19.60 1.41 -5.31
C GLY A 37 20.24 2.67 -4.74
N SER A 38 20.88 2.52 -3.58
CA SER A 38 21.54 3.60 -2.85
C SER A 38 22.68 4.18 -3.68
N ALA A 39 22.34 5.07 -4.60
CA ALA A 39 23.33 5.84 -5.32
C ALA A 39 23.90 6.88 -4.33
N ARG A 40 25.18 6.70 -3.96
CA ARG A 40 25.97 7.64 -3.16
C ARG A 40 26.17 8.93 -3.94
N PHE A 41 25.16 9.77 -3.98
CA PHE A 41 25.26 11.17 -4.36
C PHE A 41 25.30 12.01 -3.08
N GLY A 42 26.10 13.08 -3.09
CA GLY A 42 26.48 13.87 -1.92
C GLY A 42 25.33 14.17 -0.95
N ARG A 43 25.62 14.06 0.35
CA ARG A 43 24.67 14.29 1.45
C ARG A 43 24.25 15.76 1.46
N VAL A 44 23.10 16.07 0.86
CA VAL A 44 22.42 17.35 1.10
C VAL A 44 21.92 17.32 2.55
N GLY A 45 22.24 18.36 3.32
CA GLY A 45 21.97 18.43 4.75
C GLY A 45 20.50 18.17 5.07
N THR A 46 20.23 17.14 5.86
CA THR A 46 18.91 16.84 6.40
C THR A 46 18.59 17.83 7.52
N THR A 47 17.50 18.59 7.38
CA THR A 47 16.96 19.38 8.50
C THR A 47 16.18 18.46 9.44
N SER A 48 15.99 18.87 10.70
CA SER A 48 15.11 18.15 11.63
C SER A 48 13.70 17.98 11.06
N THR A 49 13.20 18.99 10.34
CA THR A 49 11.92 18.96 9.63
C THR A 49 11.86 17.82 8.60
N SER A 50 12.92 17.54 7.84
CA SER A 50 12.92 16.45 6.87
C SER A 50 12.80 15.07 7.51
N LEU A 51 13.29 14.89 8.75
CA LEU A 51 13.22 13.60 9.45
C LEU A 51 11.79 13.21 9.81
N ASP A 52 10.89 14.17 9.99
CA ASP A 52 9.48 13.91 10.30
C ASP A 52 8.72 13.24 9.14
N PHE A 53 9.27 13.29 7.93
CA PHE A 53 8.66 12.71 6.72
C PHE A 53 9.25 11.34 6.36
N VAL A 54 10.30 10.90 7.04
CA VAL A 54 10.99 9.64 6.73
C VAL A 54 10.08 8.45 6.99
N GLY A 55 9.99 7.57 5.99
CA GLY A 55 9.17 6.38 6.00
C GLY A 55 8.43 6.15 4.69
N THR A 56 7.54 5.17 4.70
CA THR A 56 6.68 4.85 3.57
C THR A 56 5.26 5.32 3.86
N TRP A 57 4.65 5.99 2.89
CA TRP A 57 3.35 6.63 3.01
C TRP A 57 2.48 6.20 1.84
N ARG A 58 1.26 5.71 2.10
CA ARG A 58 0.38 5.16 1.08
C ARG A 58 -1.00 5.78 1.12
N ARG A 59 -1.54 6.04 -0.07
CA ARG A 59 -2.93 6.41 -0.31
C ARG A 59 -3.52 5.45 -1.33
N ALA A 60 -4.74 4.99 -1.09
CA ALA A 60 -5.51 4.18 -2.05
C ALA A 60 -6.90 4.78 -2.18
N VAL A 61 -7.38 4.88 -3.41
CA VAL A 61 -8.74 5.34 -3.75
C VAL A 61 -9.40 4.28 -4.59
N TYR A 62 -10.68 4.03 -4.31
CA TYR A 62 -11.54 3.13 -5.05
C TYR A 62 -12.77 3.90 -5.49
N PHE A 63 -13.17 3.75 -6.75
CA PHE A 63 -14.33 4.43 -7.29
C PHE A 63 -14.93 3.63 -8.46
N VAL A 64 -16.17 3.92 -8.78
CA VAL A 64 -16.86 3.41 -9.97
C VAL A 64 -17.07 4.61 -10.89
N ASP A 65 -16.72 4.47 -12.17
CA ASP A 65 -16.91 5.55 -13.15
C ASP A 65 -18.36 5.61 -13.69
N ASP A 66 -18.65 6.60 -14.52
CA ASP A 66 -19.99 6.83 -15.08
C ASP A 66 -20.48 5.69 -16.00
N PHE A 67 -19.57 4.80 -16.43
CA PHE A 67 -19.89 3.62 -17.23
C PHE A 67 -20.06 2.35 -16.37
N GLY A 68 -19.94 2.48 -15.04
CA GLY A 68 -20.08 1.37 -14.11
C GLY A 68 -18.81 0.54 -13.92
N PHE A 69 -17.65 0.97 -14.44
CA PHE A 69 -16.40 0.24 -14.22
C PHE A 69 -15.79 0.58 -12.86
N ALA A 70 -15.47 -0.46 -12.10
CA ALA A 70 -14.76 -0.35 -10.84
C ALA A 70 -13.28 -0.10 -11.11
N ARG A 71 -12.73 0.96 -10.50
CA ARG A 71 -11.34 1.40 -10.63
C ARG A 71 -10.71 1.60 -9.27
N SER A 72 -9.39 1.47 -9.23
CA SER A 72 -8.60 1.89 -8.08
C SER A 72 -7.32 2.60 -8.49
N SER A 73 -6.85 3.50 -7.62
CA SER A 73 -5.57 4.17 -7.76
C SER A 73 -4.86 4.15 -6.41
N GLU A 74 -3.65 3.63 -6.39
CA GLU A 74 -2.79 3.58 -5.23
C GLU A 74 -1.54 4.41 -5.50
N THR A 75 -1.11 5.20 -4.52
CA THR A 75 0.14 5.94 -4.59
C THR A 75 0.90 5.71 -3.30
N SER A 76 2.14 5.23 -3.43
CA SER A 76 3.07 5.05 -2.32
C SER A 76 4.27 5.97 -2.52
N TRP A 77 4.61 6.72 -1.48
CA TRP A 77 5.84 7.49 -1.37
C TRP A 77 6.77 6.84 -0.35
N GLN A 78 8.05 6.78 -0.65
CA GLN A 78 9.10 6.41 0.29
C GLN A 78 10.07 7.56 0.40
N PHE A 79 10.28 8.08 1.61
CA PHE A 79 11.23 9.15 1.90
C PHE A 79 12.35 8.60 2.79
N GLY A 80 13.58 8.66 2.29
CA GLY A 80 14.78 8.26 3.02
C GLY A 80 15.32 9.38 3.91
N GLY A 81 15.97 9.00 5.01
CA GLY A 81 16.67 9.96 5.88
C GLY A 81 17.90 10.61 5.23
N ASP A 82 18.26 10.22 4.01
CA ASP A 82 19.34 10.81 3.19
C ASP A 82 18.81 11.79 2.13
N GLY A 83 17.51 12.13 2.17
CA GLY A 83 16.87 12.96 1.16
C GLY A 83 16.52 12.22 -0.13
N SER A 84 16.60 10.89 -0.18
CA SER A 84 16.08 10.10 -1.31
C SER A 84 14.55 10.00 -1.29
N ALA A 85 13.93 10.01 -2.46
CA ALA A 85 12.50 9.80 -2.61
C ALA A 85 12.19 8.75 -3.69
N ALA A 86 11.19 7.92 -3.44
CA ALA A 86 10.60 7.03 -4.43
C ALA A 86 9.08 7.17 -4.44
N ARG A 87 8.47 7.06 -5.62
CA ARG A 87 7.03 7.01 -5.82
C ARG A 87 6.68 5.77 -6.62
N VAL A 88 5.66 5.05 -6.17
CA VAL A 88 4.98 4.03 -6.96
C VAL A 88 3.52 4.44 -7.10
N LEU A 89 3.02 4.54 -8.32
CA LEU A 89 1.62 4.75 -8.63
C LEU A 89 1.09 3.49 -9.32
N VAL A 90 0.01 2.93 -8.79
CA VAL A 90 -0.66 1.76 -9.39
C VAL A 90 -2.11 2.13 -9.71
N ALA A 91 -2.46 2.12 -10.99
CA ALA A 91 -3.82 2.30 -11.45
C ALA A 91 -4.39 0.96 -11.88
N ARG A 92 -5.63 0.64 -11.47
CA ARG A 92 -6.29 -0.64 -11.79
C ARG A 92 -7.68 -0.38 -12.33
N ASN A 93 -8.03 -1.07 -13.41
CA ASN A 93 -9.42 -1.28 -13.80
C ASN A 93 -9.83 -2.68 -13.33
N LEU A 94 -10.56 -2.73 -12.22
CA LEU A 94 -10.92 -3.96 -11.52
C LEU A 94 -11.98 -4.76 -12.29
N SER A 95 -12.82 -4.09 -13.08
CA SER A 95 -13.86 -4.74 -13.88
C SER A 95 -13.32 -5.55 -15.06
N VAL A 96 -12.20 -5.12 -15.65
CA VAL A 96 -11.57 -5.83 -16.79
C VAL A 96 -10.19 -6.42 -16.46
N GLY A 97 -9.74 -6.31 -15.21
CA GLY A 97 -8.49 -6.90 -14.74
C GLY A 97 -7.22 -6.24 -15.30
N LEU A 98 -7.28 -4.97 -15.70
CA LEU A 98 -6.11 -4.23 -16.20
C LEU A 98 -5.39 -3.50 -15.07
N VAL A 99 -4.06 -3.46 -15.15
CA VAL A 99 -3.19 -2.79 -14.17
C VAL A 99 -2.10 -2.03 -14.90
N ASP A 100 -1.86 -0.79 -14.46
CA ASP A 100 -0.74 0.05 -14.88
C ASP A 100 0.08 0.47 -13.64
N VAL A 101 1.40 0.52 -13.80
CA VAL A 101 2.35 0.80 -12.72
C VAL A 101 3.38 1.82 -13.20
N LEU A 102 3.46 2.95 -12.51
CA LEU A 102 4.48 3.96 -12.72
C LEU A 102 5.40 4.04 -11.50
N VAL A 103 6.71 3.90 -11.73
CA VAL A 103 7.73 4.09 -10.69
C VAL A 103 8.52 5.35 -11.01
N SER A 104 8.75 6.19 -10.00
CA SER A 104 9.60 7.38 -10.10
C SER A 104 10.55 7.40 -8.90
N ALA A 105 11.79 7.85 -9.11
CA ALA A 105 12.76 8.04 -8.05
C ALA A 105 13.36 9.43 -8.15
N GLY A 106 13.89 9.94 -7.04
CA GLY A 106 14.42 11.30 -7.00
C GLY A 106 15.05 11.66 -5.67
N ARG A 107 15.24 12.98 -5.49
CA ARG A 107 15.60 13.59 -4.21
C ARG A 107 14.44 14.43 -3.72
N TYR A 108 14.29 14.54 -2.42
CA TYR A 108 13.35 15.47 -1.81
C TYR A 108 14.01 16.36 -0.79
N ARG A 109 13.40 17.52 -0.57
CA ARG A 109 13.65 18.38 0.57
C ARG A 109 12.34 19.02 1.03
N VAL A 110 12.30 19.41 2.29
CA VAL A 110 11.15 20.12 2.87
C VAL A 110 11.61 21.51 3.28
N GLU A 111 10.94 22.52 2.72
CA GLU A 111 11.18 23.93 3.01
C GLU A 111 9.90 24.52 3.60
N ASN A 112 9.93 24.88 4.89
CA ASN A 112 8.78 25.35 5.66
C ASN A 112 7.65 24.29 5.69
N SER A 113 6.69 24.39 4.78
CA SER A 113 5.57 23.46 4.60
C SER A 113 5.43 23.03 3.14
N ARG A 114 6.53 23.11 2.37
CA ARG A 114 6.56 22.70 0.98
C ARG A 114 7.50 21.51 0.79
N LEU A 115 6.96 20.43 0.25
CA LEU A 115 7.71 19.27 -0.21
C LEU A 115 8.14 19.50 -1.65
N ILE A 116 9.45 19.57 -1.89
CA ILE A 116 10.05 19.73 -3.22
C ILE A 116 10.70 18.40 -3.58
N ILE A 117 10.34 17.84 -4.74
CA ILE A 117 10.84 16.56 -5.23
C ILE A 117 11.45 16.75 -6.61
N GLU A 118 12.72 16.42 -6.74
CA GLU A 118 13.47 16.44 -8.00
C GLU A 118 13.56 15.00 -8.52
N LEU A 119 12.78 14.67 -9.54
CA LEU A 119 12.73 13.33 -10.12
C LEU A 119 13.94 13.09 -11.03
N THR A 120 14.59 11.95 -10.82
CA THR A 120 15.65 11.42 -11.67
C THR A 120 14.98 10.76 -12.88
N SER A 121 14.88 11.50 -13.98
CA SER A 121 14.38 11.00 -15.26
C SER A 121 15.22 11.58 -16.41
N PRO A 122 15.15 11.01 -17.64
CA PRO A 122 15.85 11.57 -18.80
C PRO A 122 15.57 13.05 -19.02
N ALA A 123 14.37 13.51 -18.64
CA ALA A 123 14.03 14.92 -18.49
C ALA A 123 13.81 15.23 -16.99
N PRO A 124 14.75 15.91 -16.32
CA PRO A 124 14.57 16.28 -14.91
C PRO A 124 13.25 17.03 -14.73
N SER A 125 12.46 16.60 -13.75
CA SER A 125 11.21 17.25 -13.40
C SER A 125 11.18 17.56 -11.91
N ARG A 126 10.61 18.72 -11.59
CA ARG A 126 10.46 19.21 -10.22
C ARG A 126 8.98 19.23 -9.86
N LEU A 127 8.63 18.59 -8.76
CA LEU A 127 7.30 18.58 -8.18
C LEU A 127 7.32 19.39 -6.89
N GLU A 128 6.27 20.18 -6.66
CA GLU A 128 6.11 20.95 -5.43
C GLU A 128 4.70 20.73 -4.87
N PHE A 129 4.64 20.44 -3.58
CA PHE A 129 3.38 20.20 -2.88
C PHE A 129 3.40 20.89 -1.52
N ASP A 130 2.24 21.40 -1.10
CA ASP A 130 2.03 21.71 0.31
C ASP A 130 2.05 20.40 1.11
N VAL A 131 2.72 20.42 2.25
CA VAL A 131 2.92 19.25 3.09
C VAL A 131 2.65 19.56 4.56
N ARG A 132 1.95 18.65 5.24
CA ARG A 132 1.79 18.67 6.70
C ARG A 132 1.70 17.26 7.24
N ARG A 133 2.24 17.02 8.44
CA ARG A 133 2.10 15.74 9.14
C ARG A 133 1.18 15.91 10.36
N THR A 134 0.36 14.90 10.62
CA THR A 134 -0.49 14.83 11.82
C THR A 134 -0.52 13.38 12.31
N GLY A 135 0.31 13.08 13.32
CA GLY A 135 0.49 11.71 13.82
C GLY A 135 1.03 10.76 12.73
N GLU A 136 0.26 9.72 12.42
CA GLU A 136 0.55 8.70 11.41
C GLU A 136 0.01 9.04 10.02
N GLN A 137 -0.43 10.29 9.81
CA GLN A 137 -0.88 10.80 8.51
C GLN A 137 0.07 11.86 7.97
N LEU A 138 0.43 11.71 6.70
CA LEU A 138 1.12 12.70 5.90
C LEU A 138 0.14 13.25 4.86
N PHE A 139 -0.09 14.55 4.87
CA PHE A 139 -0.89 15.21 3.85
C PHE A 139 0.03 15.80 2.80
N ILE A 140 -0.14 15.40 1.54
CA ILE A 140 0.60 15.93 0.38
C ILE A 140 -0.45 16.54 -0.56
N ALA A 141 -0.33 17.84 -0.86
CA ALA A 141 -1.33 18.58 -1.63
C ALA A 141 -2.77 18.43 -1.06
N GLY A 142 -2.88 18.39 0.27
CA GLY A 142 -4.16 18.21 0.97
C GLY A 142 -4.66 16.75 1.08
N GLU A 143 -4.05 15.82 0.34
CA GLU A 143 -4.46 14.42 0.31
C GLU A 143 -3.80 13.60 1.42
N PRO A 144 -4.55 12.81 2.21
CA PRO A 144 -3.99 12.02 3.30
C PRO A 144 -3.30 10.74 2.78
N TYR A 145 -2.10 10.50 3.29
CA TYR A 145 -1.35 9.27 3.15
C TYR A 145 -1.13 8.67 4.54
N LEU A 146 -1.33 7.37 4.66
CA LEU A 146 -1.10 6.61 5.89
C LEU A 146 0.32 6.06 5.89
N ARG A 147 0.97 6.08 7.05
CA ARG A 147 2.27 5.43 7.21
C ARG A 147 2.13 3.92 7.05
N VAL A 148 3.06 3.30 6.32
CA VAL A 148 3.10 1.85 6.07
C VAL A 148 4.46 1.31 6.51
N GLY A 149 4.47 0.49 7.55
CA GLY A 149 5.71 -0.05 8.13
C GLY A 149 6.43 0.96 9.03
N GLY A 150 6.75 0.51 10.24
CA GLY A 150 7.44 1.26 11.29
C GLY A 150 8.22 0.31 12.18
#